data_AF-A0A9P6AGP8-F1
#
_entry.id   AF-A0A9P6AGP8-F1
#
_cell.length_a   1.000
_cell.length_b   1.000
_cell.length_c   1.000
_cell.angle_alpha   90.00
_cell.angle_beta   90.00
_cell.angle_gamma   90.00
#
_symmetry.space_group_name_H-M   'P 1'
#
loop_
_entity.id
_entity.type
_entity.pdbx_description
1 polymer ?
#
loop_
_entity_poly.entity_id
_entity_poly.type
_entity_poly.pdbx_seq_one_letter_code
_entity_poly.pdbx_strand_id
1 'polypeptide(L)'
;MEFTNNIQYKHHLRALHQESTDVPTLGVIARQPDGFHCPECSYIHTNVENFRRHVHISALIKGARASKQRLHSPEREAIIADTDPIIPDVPEVVSNQESEYVPEVMASEPALHLSHALIHPPALVALQLGIDPVHHLIICGGHGYAVPWKDLASHFQRNTEHKGQHLPANIDEILEAHDAAKEILHPTGLVAPIQSIPCHPGFHCLKCNHANIQHSSMLKHLSLEHPGSVAKDCIKACTVQIVFGRKRVGQVWAVEPNYSTFPAHNHQSVQFLEHLKAKELELEVLDVIQTPEDPCQTSIFLRRFQWLTATDGRPFKKLHGLTAKPVKKEQEFLDLEERVEGYFTRLRPLVMEMQPLVLKWINTPDE
;
A
#
# COMPACT_ATOMS: atom_id res chain seq x y z
N MET A 1 23.14 38.34 14.41
CA MET A 1 22.79 37.05 15.03
C MET A 1 22.65 36.05 13.90
N GLU A 2 23.74 35.37 13.57
CA GLU A 2 23.79 34.34 12.54
C GLU A 2 23.81 32.97 13.24
N PHE A 3 22.81 32.14 12.96
CA PHE A 3 22.81 30.73 13.36
C PHE A 3 23.20 29.90 12.13
N THR A 4 24.45 29.44 12.09
CA THR A 4 24.90 28.40 11.18
C THR A 4 24.47 27.04 11.74
N ASN A 5 23.48 26.43 11.11
CA ASN A 5 23.06 25.05 11.40
C ASN A 5 24.10 24.07 10.86
N ASN A 6 24.85 23.48 11.78
CA ASN A 6 25.85 22.46 11.53
C ASN A 6 25.18 21.07 11.61
N ILE A 7 24.59 20.61 10.50
CA ILE A 7 24.11 19.22 10.37
C ILE A 7 25.20 18.43 9.64
N GLN A 8 26.08 17.79 10.42
CA GLN A 8 27.05 16.83 9.92
C GLN A 8 26.34 15.59 9.35
N TYR A 9 26.39 15.44 8.03
CA TYR A 9 26.08 14.20 7.31
C TYR A 9 27.06 13.08 7.73
N LYS A 10 26.63 12.19 8.63
CA LYS A 10 27.42 11.01 9.07
C LYS A 10 27.39 9.80 8.12
N HIS A 11 27.05 9.97 6.84
CA HIS A 11 26.96 8.84 5.89
C HIS A 11 28.06 8.78 4.82
N HIS A 12 29.04 9.70 4.79
CA HIS A 12 29.85 9.86 3.57
C HIS A 12 31.33 9.40 3.58
N LEU A 13 31.87 8.74 4.62
CA LEU A 13 33.34 8.52 4.68
C LEU A 13 33.87 7.12 4.96
N ARG A 14 33.06 6.06 5.19
CA ARG A 14 33.65 4.72 5.45
C ARG A 14 34.05 3.96 4.18
N ALA A 15 33.36 4.15 3.05
CA ALA A 15 33.61 3.36 1.83
C ALA A 15 34.78 3.88 0.96
N LEU A 16 35.17 5.15 1.11
CA LEU A 16 36.22 5.80 0.30
C LEU A 16 37.65 5.52 0.80
N HIS A 17 37.81 5.00 2.02
CA HIS A 17 39.11 4.80 2.67
C HIS A 17 39.46 3.33 2.94
N GLN A 18 38.74 2.36 2.36
CA GLN A 18 39.14 0.96 2.50
C GLN A 18 40.43 0.70 1.70
N GLU A 19 41.49 0.33 2.41
CA GLU A 19 42.82 0.04 1.85
C GLU A 19 42.91 -1.37 1.28
N SER A 20 41.98 -2.26 1.64
CA SER A 20 41.91 -3.61 1.10
C SER A 20 40.48 -4.17 1.14
N THR A 21 40.24 -5.21 0.35
CA THR A 21 39.00 -6.00 0.39
C THR A 21 39.31 -7.47 0.24
N ASP A 22 38.68 -8.30 1.06
CA ASP A 22 38.74 -9.76 0.91
C ASP A 22 37.78 -10.23 -0.19
N VAL A 23 38.29 -11.10 -1.07
CA VAL A 23 37.54 -11.79 -2.12
C VAL A 23 37.75 -13.30 -1.93
N PRO A 24 36.68 -14.11 -1.70
CA PRO A 24 36.77 -15.50 -1.26
C PRO A 24 37.66 -16.47 -2.05
N THR A 25 38.06 -16.13 -3.27
CA THR A 25 38.95 -16.92 -4.15
C THR A 25 40.29 -16.25 -4.45
N LEU A 26 40.41 -14.94 -4.24
CA LEU A 26 41.62 -14.17 -4.52
C LEU A 26 42.34 -13.70 -3.24
N GLY A 27 41.72 -13.90 -2.08
CA GLY A 27 42.20 -13.41 -0.79
C GLY A 27 42.05 -11.90 -0.65
N VAL A 28 42.91 -11.31 0.18
CA VAL A 28 42.91 -9.87 0.44
C VAL A 28 43.54 -9.12 -0.73
N ILE A 29 42.72 -8.34 -1.43
CA ILE A 29 43.16 -7.46 -2.51
C ILE A 29 43.41 -6.07 -1.93
N ALA A 30 44.67 -5.63 -1.97
CA ALA A 30 45.06 -4.28 -1.57
C ALA A 30 44.70 -3.25 -2.65
N ARG A 31 44.35 -2.05 -2.20
CA ARG A 31 44.10 -0.89 -3.07
C ARG A 31 45.44 -0.38 -3.61
N GLN A 32 45.56 -0.23 -4.92
CA GLN A 32 46.67 0.45 -5.57
C GLN A 32 46.44 1.98 -5.59
N PRO A 33 47.46 2.82 -5.86
CA PRO A 33 47.33 4.27 -5.84
C PRO A 33 46.19 4.83 -6.71
N ASP A 34 45.88 4.15 -7.81
CA ASP A 34 44.84 4.47 -8.78
C ASP A 34 43.49 3.75 -8.52
N GLY A 35 43.48 2.69 -7.70
CA GLY A 35 42.25 2.02 -7.27
C GLY A 35 42.37 0.51 -7.06
N PHE A 36 41.24 -0.18 -7.13
CA PHE A 36 41.16 -1.64 -7.11
C PHE A 36 41.15 -2.18 -8.54
N HIS A 37 42.12 -3.03 -8.84
CA HIS A 37 42.30 -3.63 -10.16
C HIS A 37 41.59 -4.97 -10.25
N CYS A 38 40.82 -5.15 -11.32
CA CYS A 38 40.26 -6.47 -11.62
C CYS A 38 41.38 -7.36 -12.19
N PRO A 39 41.57 -8.60 -11.70
CA PRO A 39 42.59 -9.49 -12.26
C PRO A 39 42.25 -10.01 -13.66
N GLU A 40 40.95 -10.02 -14.01
CA GLU A 40 40.44 -10.57 -15.27
C GLU A 40 40.27 -9.50 -16.37
N CYS A 41 40.43 -8.21 -16.06
CA CYS A 41 40.33 -7.14 -17.06
C CYS A 41 41.03 -5.85 -16.63
N SER A 42 41.30 -4.95 -17.58
CA SER A 42 42.02 -3.68 -17.36
C SER A 42 41.20 -2.57 -16.66
N TYR A 43 40.07 -2.90 -16.02
CA TYR A 43 39.18 -1.91 -15.43
C TYR A 43 39.53 -1.64 -13.96
N ILE A 44 39.62 -0.36 -13.60
CA ILE A 44 40.06 0.11 -12.28
C ILE A 44 38.88 0.77 -11.55
N HIS A 45 38.65 0.38 -10.31
CA HIS A 45 37.56 0.92 -9.48
C HIS A 45 38.11 1.77 -8.34
N THR A 46 37.58 2.98 -8.18
CA THR A 46 38.00 3.89 -7.11
C THR A 46 37.40 3.57 -5.74
N ASN A 47 36.38 2.70 -5.68
CA ASN A 47 35.65 2.31 -4.46
C ASN A 47 35.45 0.78 -4.42
N VAL A 48 35.63 0.20 -3.24
CA VAL A 48 35.42 -1.24 -2.94
C VAL A 48 34.02 -1.73 -3.32
N GLU A 49 32.96 -0.95 -3.10
CA GLU A 49 31.61 -1.38 -3.45
C GLU A 49 31.41 -1.59 -4.94
N ASN A 50 31.97 -0.69 -5.75
CA ASN A 50 31.94 -0.81 -7.21
C ASN A 50 32.82 -1.96 -7.68
N PHE A 51 34.00 -2.12 -7.06
CA PHE A 51 34.88 -3.25 -7.31
C PHE A 51 34.20 -4.59 -7.04
N ARG A 52 33.48 -4.75 -5.92
CA ARG A 52 32.74 -5.98 -5.56
C ARG A 52 31.56 -6.27 -6.50
N ARG A 53 30.99 -5.24 -7.12
CA ARG A 53 29.90 -5.36 -8.11
C ARG A 53 30.41 -5.59 -9.53
N HIS A 54 31.72 -5.45 -9.77
CA HIS A 54 32.31 -5.70 -11.07
C HIS A 54 32.07 -7.16 -11.50
N VAL A 55 31.74 -7.38 -12.78
CA VAL A 55 31.22 -8.65 -13.30
C VAL A 55 32.12 -9.84 -12.92
N HIS A 56 33.43 -9.74 -13.14
CA HIS A 56 34.37 -10.82 -12.82
C HIS A 56 34.49 -11.09 -11.31
N ILE A 57 34.53 -10.04 -10.50
CA ILE A 57 34.62 -10.15 -9.03
C ILE A 57 33.33 -10.71 -8.45
N SER A 58 32.16 -10.28 -8.95
CA SER A 58 30.87 -10.77 -8.51
C SER A 58 30.69 -12.26 -8.85
N ALA A 59 31.14 -12.69 -10.03
CA ALA A 59 31.12 -14.10 -10.43
C ALA A 59 31.99 -14.96 -9.49
N LEU A 60 33.20 -14.51 -9.16
CA LEU A 60 34.08 -15.17 -8.20
C LEU A 60 33.48 -15.29 -6.80
N ILE A 61 32.86 -14.22 -6.29
CA ILE A 61 32.18 -14.22 -4.99
C ILE A 61 31.00 -15.21 -4.98
N LYS A 62 30.21 -15.26 -6.05
CA LYS A 62 29.07 -16.17 -6.18
C LYS A 62 29.51 -17.63 -6.30
N GLY A 63 30.53 -17.92 -7.11
CA GLY A 63 31.09 -19.26 -7.26
C GLY A 63 31.65 -19.83 -5.95
N ALA A 64 32.35 -19.01 -5.17
CA ALA A 64 32.88 -19.42 -3.87
C ALA A 64 31.80 -19.76 -2.84
N ARG A 65 30.66 -19.03 -2.87
CA ARG A 65 29.51 -19.31 -1.99
C ARG A 65 28.81 -20.62 -2.36
N ALA A 66 28.69 -20.91 -3.65
CA ALA A 66 28.14 -22.18 -4.13
C ALA A 66 29.02 -23.39 -3.76
N SER A 67 30.36 -23.24 -3.81
CA SER A 67 31.28 -24.31 -3.37
C SER A 67 31.27 -24.51 -1.86
N LYS A 68 31.18 -23.44 -1.04
CA LYS A 68 31.09 -23.59 0.43
C LYS A 68 29.80 -24.27 0.89
N GLN A 69 28.69 -24.12 0.16
CA GLN A 69 27.44 -24.83 0.47
C GLN A 69 27.48 -26.33 0.14
N ARG A 70 28.40 -26.80 -0.72
CA ARG A 70 28.55 -28.23 -1.04
C ARG A 70 29.49 -29.00 -0.10
N LEU A 71 30.29 -28.30 0.70
CA LEU A 71 31.33 -28.91 1.55
C LEU A 71 30.91 -29.14 3.02
N HIS A 72 29.66 -28.85 3.39
CA HIS A 72 29.11 -29.14 4.72
C HIS A 72 28.04 -30.24 4.68
N SER A 73 28.36 -31.39 4.07
CA SER A 73 27.75 -32.68 4.42
C SER A 73 28.72 -33.42 5.33
N PRO A 74 28.33 -33.86 6.54
CA PRO A 74 29.23 -34.58 7.41
C PRO A 74 29.41 -36.01 6.89
N GLU A 75 30.62 -36.34 6.45
CA GLU A 75 31.06 -37.73 6.26
C GLU A 75 31.06 -38.44 7.63
N ARG A 76 30.19 -39.45 7.76
CA ARG A 76 30.22 -40.41 8.87
C ARG A 76 31.30 -41.45 8.56
N GLU A 77 32.41 -41.37 9.28
CA GLU A 77 33.40 -42.45 9.38
C GLU A 77 32.73 -43.69 9.99
N ALA A 78 32.96 -44.83 9.35
CA ALA A 78 32.53 -46.13 9.80
C ALA A 78 33.45 -46.61 10.94
N ILE A 79 32.87 -46.89 12.11
CA ILE A 79 33.47 -47.76 13.12
C ILE A 79 32.47 -48.90 13.34
N ILE A 80 32.96 -50.12 13.07
CA ILE A 80 32.27 -51.38 13.30
C ILE A 80 32.30 -51.66 14.81
N ALA A 81 31.13 -51.83 15.42
CA ALA A 81 30.98 -52.61 16.65
C ALA A 81 29.54 -53.11 16.76
N ASP A 82 29.42 -54.43 16.77
CA ASP A 82 28.26 -55.24 17.13
C ASP A 82 27.61 -54.74 18.42
N THR A 83 26.31 -54.44 18.39
CA THR A 83 25.30 -54.78 19.41
C THR A 83 23.98 -54.07 19.11
N ASP A 84 22.93 -54.86 18.83
CA ASP A 84 21.54 -54.39 18.89
C ASP A 84 21.23 -53.88 20.31
N PRO A 85 20.50 -52.76 20.43
CA PRO A 85 19.14 -52.94 20.92
C PRO A 85 18.09 -52.07 20.23
N ILE A 86 16.92 -52.68 20.17
CA ILE A 86 15.59 -52.16 19.83
C ILE A 86 15.36 -50.76 20.44
N ILE A 87 15.17 -49.74 19.60
CA ILE A 87 14.67 -48.41 19.95
C ILE A 87 13.51 -48.07 19.00
N PRO A 88 12.41 -47.46 19.48
CA PRO A 88 11.15 -47.37 18.75
C PRO A 88 11.22 -46.37 17.59
N ASP A 89 10.38 -46.61 16.59
CA ASP A 89 10.12 -45.73 15.44
C ASP A 89 10.04 -44.26 15.85
N VAL A 90 11.08 -43.51 15.50
CA VAL A 90 11.06 -42.05 15.46
C VAL A 90 10.48 -41.69 14.09
N PRO A 91 9.33 -40.98 14.01
CA PRO A 91 8.79 -40.56 12.74
C PRO A 91 9.80 -39.64 12.05
N GLU A 92 10.02 -39.88 10.76
CA GLU A 92 10.86 -39.07 9.88
C GLU A 92 10.64 -37.58 10.17
N VAL A 93 11.69 -36.92 10.66
CA VAL A 93 11.79 -35.47 10.60
C VAL A 93 11.92 -35.15 9.12
N VAL A 94 10.78 -34.87 8.49
CA VAL A 94 10.70 -34.25 7.18
C VAL A 94 11.53 -32.99 7.27
N SER A 95 12.72 -33.03 6.66
CA SER A 95 13.55 -31.88 6.39
C SER A 95 12.66 -30.85 5.69
N ASN A 96 12.24 -29.81 6.42
CA ASN A 96 11.67 -28.59 5.85
C ASN A 96 12.77 -27.95 4.98
N GLN A 97 12.89 -28.43 3.75
CA GLN A 97 13.31 -27.57 2.66
C GLN A 97 12.23 -26.50 2.59
N GLU A 98 12.47 -25.36 3.24
CA GLU A 98 11.77 -24.12 2.94
C GLU A 98 12.06 -23.83 1.46
N SER A 99 11.24 -24.42 0.59
CA SER A 99 11.17 -24.05 -0.81
C SER A 99 10.96 -22.55 -0.81
N GLU A 100 11.93 -21.81 -1.36
CA GLU A 100 11.86 -20.37 -1.50
C GLU A 100 10.48 -20.03 -2.06
N TYR A 101 9.63 -19.40 -1.24
CA TYR A 101 8.25 -19.12 -1.63
C TYR A 101 8.29 -18.20 -2.84
N VAL A 102 7.94 -18.74 -4.00
CA VAL A 102 7.72 -17.98 -5.23
C VAL A 102 6.20 -17.87 -5.40
N PRO A 103 5.60 -16.70 -5.15
CA PRO A 103 4.18 -16.52 -5.41
C PRO A 103 3.88 -16.82 -6.88
N GLU A 104 2.77 -17.50 -7.13
CA GLU A 104 2.33 -17.83 -8.48
C GLU A 104 2.11 -16.53 -9.27
N VAL A 105 2.93 -16.32 -10.30
CA VAL A 105 2.88 -15.11 -11.12
C VAL A 105 1.69 -15.24 -12.05
N MET A 106 0.69 -14.36 -11.89
CA MET A 106 -0.43 -14.33 -12.82
C MET A 106 0.08 -14.07 -14.24
N ALA A 107 -0.17 -15.01 -15.15
CA ALA A 107 -0.01 -14.77 -16.58
C ALA A 107 -1.06 -13.73 -16.99
N SER A 108 -0.63 -12.48 -17.12
CA SER A 108 -1.51 -11.39 -17.52
C SER A 108 -1.72 -11.43 -19.03
N GLU A 109 -2.85 -11.97 -19.47
CA GLU A 109 -3.47 -11.50 -20.71
C GLU A 109 -3.71 -9.98 -20.58
N PRO A 110 -3.59 -9.18 -21.66
CA PRO A 110 -3.90 -7.75 -21.61
C PRO A 110 -5.42 -7.59 -21.43
N ALA A 111 -5.89 -7.69 -20.18
CA ALA A 111 -7.23 -7.32 -19.82
C ALA A 111 -7.41 -5.84 -20.18
N LEU A 112 -8.47 -5.53 -20.93
CA LEU A 112 -8.89 -4.16 -21.19
C LEU A 112 -9.25 -3.51 -19.85
N HIS A 113 -8.27 -2.82 -19.25
CA HIS A 113 -8.43 -2.16 -17.96
C HIS A 113 -9.37 -0.96 -18.11
N LEU A 114 -10.59 -1.11 -17.58
CA LEU A 114 -11.58 -0.04 -17.48
C LEU A 114 -11.11 0.96 -16.40
N SER A 115 -10.30 1.93 -16.81
CA SER A 115 -9.90 3.09 -16.01
C SER A 115 -10.81 4.27 -16.29
N HIS A 116 -10.96 5.18 -15.33
CA HIS A 116 -11.70 6.42 -15.55
C HIS A 116 -10.94 7.28 -16.56
N ALA A 117 -11.69 7.93 -17.46
CA ALA A 117 -11.08 8.83 -18.42
C ALA A 117 -10.41 10.02 -17.71
N LEU A 118 -9.20 10.36 -18.12
CA LEU A 118 -8.54 11.57 -17.63
C LEU A 118 -9.34 12.80 -18.02
N ILE A 119 -9.46 13.74 -17.09
CA ILE A 119 -9.97 15.08 -17.39
C ILE A 119 -8.85 15.80 -18.13
N HIS A 120 -9.15 16.32 -19.32
CA HIS A 120 -8.19 17.09 -20.11
C HIS A 120 -8.68 18.53 -20.27
N PRO A 121 -8.31 19.44 -19.35
CA PRO A 121 -8.60 20.85 -19.52
C PRO A 121 -8.03 21.35 -20.86
N PRO A 122 -8.75 22.18 -21.63
CA PRO A 122 -8.33 22.56 -23.00
C PRO A 122 -6.89 23.09 -23.09
N ALA A 123 -6.45 23.85 -22.09
CA ALA A 123 -5.09 24.40 -22.00
C ALA A 123 -4.00 23.34 -21.76
N LEU A 124 -4.37 22.15 -21.28
CA LEU A 124 -3.47 21.04 -20.95
C LEU A 124 -3.42 19.96 -22.03
N VAL A 125 -4.42 19.89 -22.92
CA VAL A 125 -4.50 18.93 -24.02
C VAL A 125 -3.25 18.96 -24.89
N ALA A 126 -2.81 20.15 -25.32
CA ALA A 126 -1.64 20.32 -26.19
C ALA A 126 -0.32 19.88 -25.52
N LEU A 127 -0.31 19.85 -24.19
CA LEU A 127 0.83 19.44 -23.37
C LEU A 127 0.79 17.95 -23.02
N GLN A 128 -0.21 17.22 -23.51
CA GLN A 128 -0.48 15.82 -23.19
C GLN A 128 -0.61 15.60 -21.67
N LEU A 129 -1.16 16.59 -20.97
CA LEU A 129 -1.46 16.50 -19.56
C LEU A 129 -2.95 16.19 -19.37
N GLY A 130 -3.22 15.28 -18.44
CA GLY A 130 -4.56 15.00 -17.94
C GLY A 130 -4.58 15.02 -16.42
N ILE A 131 -5.77 15.07 -15.84
CA ILE A 131 -5.98 14.98 -14.40
C ILE A 131 -6.81 13.72 -14.17
N ASP A 132 -6.30 12.81 -13.34
CA ASP A 132 -7.05 11.64 -12.94
C ASP A 132 -8.15 12.05 -11.94
N PRO A 133 -9.44 11.81 -12.25
CA PRO A 133 -10.54 12.30 -11.43
C PRO A 133 -10.70 11.56 -10.09
N VAL A 134 -10.08 10.39 -9.94
CA VAL A 134 -10.24 9.54 -8.74
C VAL A 134 -9.15 9.84 -7.72
N HIS A 135 -7.91 9.96 -8.19
CA HIS A 135 -6.72 10.15 -7.36
C HIS A 135 -6.23 11.60 -7.37
N HIS A 136 -6.87 12.46 -8.16
CA HIS A 136 -6.52 13.89 -8.27
C HIS A 136 -5.07 14.12 -8.72
N LEU A 137 -4.51 13.18 -9.48
CA LEU A 137 -3.12 13.23 -9.93
C LEU A 137 -3.00 13.85 -11.32
N ILE A 138 -1.95 14.64 -11.52
CA ILE A 138 -1.61 15.18 -12.85
C ILE A 138 -0.86 14.09 -13.61
N ILE A 139 -1.42 13.61 -14.71
CA ILE A 139 -0.86 12.52 -15.52
C ILE A 139 -0.24 13.09 -16.79
N CYS A 140 1.01 12.74 -17.06
CA CYS A 140 1.64 13.02 -18.34
C CYS A 140 1.43 11.84 -19.29
N GLY A 141 0.54 12.01 -20.27
CA GLY A 141 0.22 10.99 -21.27
C GLY A 141 1.41 10.62 -22.16
N GLY A 142 2.30 11.58 -22.45
CA GLY A 142 3.51 11.32 -23.26
C GLY A 142 4.47 10.34 -22.59
N HIS A 143 4.66 10.46 -21.27
CA HIS A 143 5.60 9.62 -20.54
C HIS A 143 4.95 8.44 -19.79
N GLY A 144 3.63 8.44 -19.64
CA GLY A 144 2.87 7.40 -18.94
C GLY A 144 3.10 7.34 -17.42
N TYR A 145 3.28 8.48 -16.77
CA TYR A 145 3.37 8.59 -15.30
C TYR A 145 2.76 9.89 -14.76
N ALA A 146 2.44 9.89 -13.47
CA ALA A 146 2.00 11.06 -12.75
C ALA A 146 3.15 12.02 -12.43
N VAL A 147 2.87 13.32 -12.55
CA VAL A 147 3.79 14.41 -12.27
C VAL A 147 3.27 15.18 -11.04
N PRO A 148 4.01 15.18 -9.93
CA PRO A 148 3.64 15.98 -8.76
C PRO A 148 3.57 17.47 -9.13
N TRP A 149 2.59 18.17 -8.58
CA TRP A 149 2.37 19.59 -8.86
C TRP A 149 3.65 20.43 -8.77
N LYS A 150 4.37 20.32 -7.65
CA LYS A 150 5.63 21.05 -7.40
C LYS A 150 6.75 20.75 -8.41
N ASP A 151 6.67 19.62 -9.10
CA ASP A 151 7.70 19.16 -10.03
C ASP A 151 7.31 19.43 -11.49
N LEU A 152 6.09 19.93 -11.75
CA LEU A 152 5.55 20.10 -13.10
C LEU A 152 6.43 21.00 -13.97
N ALA A 153 6.86 22.16 -13.47
CA ALA A 153 7.78 23.02 -14.21
C ALA A 153 9.11 22.32 -14.54
N SER A 154 9.66 21.59 -13.58
CA SER A 154 10.92 20.86 -13.77
C SER A 154 10.79 19.68 -14.72
N HIS A 155 9.61 19.04 -14.78
CA HIS A 155 9.28 17.96 -15.71
C HIS A 155 9.35 18.45 -17.16
N PHE A 156 8.76 19.60 -17.46
CA PHE A 156 8.81 20.21 -18.81
C PHE A 156 10.21 20.67 -19.20
N GLN A 157 11.01 21.15 -18.25
CA GLN A 157 12.38 21.58 -18.52
C GLN A 157 13.35 20.41 -18.76
N ARG A 158 13.16 19.29 -18.05
CA ARG A 158 14.13 18.18 -18.04
C ARG A 158 13.86 17.11 -19.08
N ASN A 159 12.61 16.94 -19.49
CA ASN A 159 12.23 15.88 -20.41
C ASN A 159 12.26 16.36 -21.86
N THR A 160 12.98 15.63 -22.71
CA THR A 160 13.21 15.98 -24.11
C THR A 160 11.92 16.01 -24.93
N GLU A 161 10.93 15.21 -24.57
CA GLU A 161 9.61 15.14 -25.24
C GLU A 161 8.76 16.40 -25.04
N HIS A 162 9.01 17.17 -23.98
CA HIS A 162 8.35 18.45 -23.71
C HIS A 162 9.23 19.66 -24.04
N LYS A 163 10.41 19.45 -24.64
CA LYS A 163 11.38 20.51 -24.86
C LYS A 163 10.79 21.60 -25.76
N GLY A 164 10.73 22.83 -25.26
CA GLY A 164 10.17 23.98 -25.97
C GLY A 164 8.66 24.19 -25.76
N GLN A 165 8.00 23.31 -25.01
CA GLN A 165 6.65 23.55 -24.51
C GLN A 165 6.73 24.34 -23.20
N HIS A 166 5.85 25.32 -23.05
CA HIS A 166 5.74 26.13 -21.85
C HIS A 166 4.41 25.86 -21.15
N LEU A 167 4.44 25.79 -19.82
CA LEU A 167 3.23 25.74 -19.02
C LEU A 167 2.45 27.07 -19.18
N PRO A 168 1.11 27.04 -19.18
CA PRO A 168 0.30 28.25 -19.16
C PRO A 168 0.62 29.10 -17.93
N ALA A 169 0.54 30.43 -18.05
CA ALA A 169 0.78 31.32 -16.92
C ALA A 169 -0.22 31.10 -15.76
N ASN A 170 -1.43 30.65 -16.07
CA ASN A 170 -2.50 30.34 -15.12
C ASN A 170 -2.58 28.83 -14.80
N ILE A 171 -1.48 28.09 -14.90
CA ILE A 171 -1.46 26.64 -14.64
C ILE A 171 -2.01 26.28 -13.25
N ASP A 172 -1.67 27.05 -12.22
CA ASP A 172 -2.11 26.77 -10.87
C ASP A 172 -3.64 26.91 -10.74
N GLU A 173 -4.23 27.96 -11.31
CA GLU A 173 -5.69 28.16 -11.33
C GLU A 173 -6.41 27.03 -12.08
N ILE A 174 -5.85 26.57 -13.20
CA ILE A 174 -6.42 25.45 -13.98
C ILE A 174 -6.41 24.17 -13.15
N LEU A 175 -5.30 23.88 -12.47
CA LEU A 175 -5.16 22.67 -11.67
C LEU A 175 -6.05 22.72 -10.41
N GLU A 176 -6.18 23.88 -9.77
CA GLU A 176 -7.09 24.07 -8.63
C GLU A 176 -8.55 23.90 -9.03
N ALA A 177 -8.95 24.45 -10.18
CA ALA A 177 -10.33 24.35 -10.68
C ALA A 177 -10.77 22.92 -11.03
N HIS A 178 -9.83 21.98 -11.13
CA HIS A 178 -10.08 20.57 -11.41
C HIS A 178 -9.61 19.67 -10.25
N ASP A 179 -9.50 20.24 -9.05
CA ASP A 179 -9.19 19.54 -7.81
C ASP A 179 -7.90 18.71 -7.87
N ALA A 180 -6.86 19.14 -8.60
CA ALA A 180 -5.59 18.43 -8.59
C ALA A 180 -4.93 18.49 -7.20
N ALA A 181 -4.26 17.41 -6.79
CA ALA A 181 -3.66 17.31 -5.47
C ALA A 181 -2.29 18.03 -5.44
N LYS A 182 -2.14 19.02 -4.55
CA LYS A 182 -0.84 19.65 -4.26
C LYS A 182 0.09 18.73 -3.47
N GLU A 183 -0.49 17.97 -2.55
CA GLU A 183 0.19 16.94 -1.76
C GLU A 183 -0.29 15.56 -2.16
N ILE A 184 0.66 14.66 -2.43
CA ILE A 184 0.35 13.29 -2.83
C ILE A 184 0.21 12.45 -1.57
N LEU A 185 -0.99 11.93 -1.35
CA LEU A 185 -1.26 10.94 -0.32
C LEU A 185 -0.96 9.54 -0.87
N HIS A 186 -0.26 8.73 -0.07
CA HIS A 186 -0.04 7.33 -0.42
C HIS A 186 -1.30 6.52 -0.09
N PRO A 187 -1.78 5.68 -1.01
CA PRO A 187 -2.99 4.91 -0.76
C PRO A 187 -2.77 3.88 0.36
N THR A 188 -3.80 3.71 1.18
CA THR A 188 -3.81 2.73 2.29
C THR A 188 -4.28 1.35 1.86
N GLY A 189 -4.81 1.21 0.64
CA GLY A 189 -5.26 -0.06 0.06
C GLY A 189 -5.02 -0.13 -1.46
N LEU A 190 -5.64 -1.13 -2.09
CA LEU A 190 -5.69 -1.26 -3.55
C LEU A 190 -6.45 -0.07 -4.15
N VAL A 191 -6.00 0.41 -5.30
CA VAL A 191 -6.60 1.56 -5.98
C VAL A 191 -7.08 1.23 -7.38
N ALA A 192 -7.90 2.12 -7.95
CA ALA A 192 -8.32 2.02 -9.33
C ALA A 192 -7.11 2.22 -10.27
N PRO A 193 -7.06 1.51 -11.42
CA PRO A 193 -6.02 1.77 -12.40
C PRO A 193 -6.15 3.19 -12.96
N ILE A 194 -5.03 3.90 -13.01
CA ILE A 194 -4.94 5.24 -13.60
C ILE A 194 -4.75 5.11 -15.11
N GLN A 195 -5.57 5.82 -15.88
CA GLN A 195 -5.47 5.80 -17.34
C GLN A 195 -4.11 6.37 -17.80
N SER A 196 -3.57 5.81 -18.89
CA SER A 196 -2.28 6.18 -19.49
C SER A 196 -1.04 5.78 -18.68
N ILE A 197 -1.19 5.17 -17.50
CA ILE A 197 -0.07 4.54 -16.75
C ILE A 197 -0.10 3.03 -16.99
N PRO A 198 1.01 2.40 -17.41
CA PRO A 198 1.05 0.96 -17.67
C PRO A 198 0.92 0.14 -16.38
N CYS A 199 0.12 -0.91 -16.46
CA CYS A 199 0.01 -1.93 -15.42
C CYS A 199 1.12 -2.98 -15.61
N HIS A 200 1.65 -3.47 -14.49
CA HIS A 200 2.66 -4.51 -14.44
C HIS A 200 2.28 -5.59 -13.43
N PRO A 201 2.71 -6.85 -13.63
CA PRO A 201 2.67 -7.83 -12.56
C PRO A 201 3.60 -7.39 -11.42
N GLY A 202 3.17 -7.57 -10.19
CA GLY A 202 3.94 -7.20 -9.01
C GLY A 202 3.39 -7.85 -7.74
N PHE A 203 3.76 -7.26 -6.61
CA PHE A 203 3.49 -7.77 -5.28
C PHE A 203 3.07 -6.64 -4.38
N HIS A 204 2.17 -6.92 -3.44
CA HIS A 204 1.84 -5.99 -2.37
C HIS A 204 1.89 -6.65 -1.00
N CYS A 205 2.22 -5.83 0.00
CA CYS A 205 2.22 -6.20 1.40
C CYS A 205 0.81 -6.06 1.97
N LEU A 206 0.29 -7.12 2.59
CA LEU A 206 -1.03 -7.15 3.22
C LEU A 206 -1.09 -6.38 4.55
N LYS A 207 0.05 -6.04 5.14
CA LYS A 207 0.13 -5.35 6.44
C LYS A 207 0.21 -3.83 6.34
N CYS A 208 0.91 -3.31 5.33
CA CYS A 208 1.15 -1.87 5.19
C CYS A 208 0.90 -1.33 3.78
N ASN A 209 0.34 -2.14 2.89
CA ASN A 209 0.01 -1.79 1.50
C ASN A 209 1.22 -1.37 0.63
N HIS A 210 2.46 -1.60 1.09
CA HIS A 210 3.64 -1.38 0.27
C HIS A 210 3.58 -2.26 -0.98
N ALA A 211 3.80 -1.69 -2.17
CA ALA A 211 3.79 -2.42 -3.43
C ALA A 211 5.15 -2.34 -4.14
N ASN A 212 5.50 -3.39 -4.87
CA ASN A 212 6.71 -3.45 -5.67
C ASN A 212 6.57 -4.43 -6.84
N ILE A 213 7.30 -4.20 -7.92
CA ILE A 213 7.36 -5.11 -9.07
C ILE A 213 8.27 -6.31 -8.77
N GLN A 214 9.30 -6.11 -7.95
CA GLN A 214 10.31 -7.15 -7.68
C GLN A 214 10.04 -7.87 -6.36
N HIS A 215 9.90 -9.19 -6.41
CA HIS A 215 9.71 -10.03 -5.23
C HIS A 215 10.85 -9.86 -4.21
N SER A 216 12.11 -9.79 -4.67
CA SER A 216 13.28 -9.58 -3.81
C SER A 216 13.24 -8.26 -3.04
N SER A 217 12.73 -7.19 -3.66
CA SER A 217 12.50 -5.91 -3.00
C SER A 217 11.39 -6.01 -1.95
N MET A 218 10.35 -6.80 -2.21
CA MET A 218 9.28 -7.07 -1.25
C MET A 218 9.76 -7.88 -0.04
N LEU A 219 10.59 -8.91 -0.25
CA LEU A 219 11.21 -9.67 0.84
C LEU A 219 12.09 -8.78 1.72
N LYS A 220 12.84 -7.85 1.10
CA LYS A 220 13.62 -6.85 1.84
C LYS A 220 12.73 -5.90 2.63
N HIS A 221 11.59 -5.49 2.07
CA HIS A 221 10.61 -4.69 2.80
C HIS A 221 10.09 -5.45 4.03
N LEU A 222 9.69 -6.72 3.89
CA LEU A 222 9.24 -7.52 5.03
C LEU A 222 10.31 -7.66 6.11
N SER A 223 11.57 -7.91 5.74
CA SER A 223 12.63 -8.09 6.73
C SER A 223 12.97 -6.83 7.51
N LEU A 224 12.71 -5.65 6.94
CA LEU A 224 12.95 -4.36 7.57
C LEU A 224 11.74 -3.85 8.37
N GLU A 225 10.54 -3.88 7.77
CA GLU A 225 9.34 -3.24 8.31
C GLU A 225 8.44 -4.21 9.09
N HIS A 226 8.55 -5.51 8.83
CA HIS A 226 7.68 -6.55 9.41
C HIS A 226 8.49 -7.74 9.95
N PRO A 227 9.48 -7.51 10.83
CA PRO A 227 10.37 -8.56 11.31
C PRO A 227 9.58 -9.71 11.96
N GLY A 228 9.98 -10.95 11.65
CA GLY A 228 9.32 -12.17 12.14
C GLY A 228 8.05 -12.57 11.38
N SER A 229 7.64 -11.83 10.35
CA SER A 229 6.50 -12.21 9.51
C SER A 229 6.90 -13.23 8.44
N VAL A 230 6.03 -14.22 8.22
CA VAL A 230 6.20 -15.19 7.14
C VAL A 230 5.76 -14.56 5.82
N ALA A 231 6.60 -14.70 4.78
CA ALA A 231 6.38 -14.06 3.49
C ALA A 231 5.06 -14.46 2.82
N LYS A 232 4.71 -15.74 2.89
CA LYS A 232 3.47 -16.30 2.33
C LYS A 232 2.20 -15.66 2.88
N ASP A 233 2.22 -15.24 4.14
CA ASP A 233 1.06 -14.66 4.82
C ASP A 233 0.96 -13.15 4.62
N CYS A 234 2.04 -12.52 4.14
CA CYS A 234 2.15 -11.06 4.06
C CYS A 234 2.26 -10.53 2.63
N ILE A 235 2.68 -11.36 1.66
CA ILE A 235 2.88 -10.96 0.27
C ILE A 235 1.83 -11.61 -0.62
N LYS A 236 1.12 -10.77 -1.37
CA LYS A 236 0.18 -11.21 -2.39
C LYS A 236 0.65 -10.73 -3.76
N ALA A 237 0.62 -11.61 -4.76
CA ALA A 237 0.80 -11.24 -6.16
C ALA A 237 -0.41 -10.40 -6.62
N CYS A 238 -0.14 -9.33 -7.36
CA CYS A 238 -1.16 -8.40 -7.82
C CYS A 238 -0.71 -7.65 -9.07
N THR A 239 -1.60 -6.82 -9.60
CA THR A 239 -1.24 -5.81 -10.60
C THR A 239 -0.78 -4.54 -9.89
N VAL A 240 0.27 -3.91 -10.42
CA VAL A 240 0.82 -2.67 -9.88
C VAL A 240 1.04 -1.64 -10.99
N GLN A 241 0.98 -0.36 -10.66
CA GLN A 241 1.35 0.75 -11.56
C GLN A 241 2.53 1.54 -10.97
N ILE A 242 3.51 1.89 -11.81
CA ILE A 242 4.58 2.82 -11.43
C ILE A 242 4.05 4.23 -11.63
N VAL A 243 3.43 4.78 -10.58
CA VAL A 243 2.72 6.05 -10.66
C VAL A 243 3.69 7.22 -10.85
N PHE A 244 4.91 7.18 -10.31
CA PHE A 244 5.88 8.29 -10.42
C PHE A 244 7.19 7.82 -11.07
N GLY A 245 7.64 8.51 -12.13
CA GLY A 245 8.73 8.05 -13.00
C GLY A 245 10.16 8.04 -12.44
N ARG A 246 10.43 8.43 -11.17
CA ARG A 246 11.79 8.40 -10.56
C ARG A 246 11.77 8.28 -9.03
N LYS A 247 12.83 7.65 -8.46
CA LYS A 247 13.32 7.55 -7.05
C LYS A 247 12.53 8.35 -5.97
N ARG A 248 11.25 8.05 -5.79
CA ARG A 248 10.43 8.47 -4.65
C ARG A 248 9.98 7.25 -3.85
N VAL A 249 9.84 7.41 -2.55
CA VAL A 249 9.13 6.41 -1.74
C VAL A 249 7.68 6.36 -2.25
N GLY A 250 7.10 5.17 -2.39
CA GLY A 250 5.70 5.02 -2.84
C GLY A 250 5.47 5.20 -4.35
N GLN A 251 6.49 4.97 -5.17
CA GLN A 251 6.41 5.02 -6.65
C GLN A 251 5.47 3.97 -7.26
N VAL A 252 5.23 2.87 -6.56
CA VAL A 252 4.48 1.73 -7.08
C VAL A 252 3.23 1.57 -6.25
N TRP A 253 2.08 1.60 -6.90
CA TRP A 253 0.77 1.42 -6.25
C TRP A 253 0.20 0.09 -6.69
N ALA A 254 -0.38 -0.65 -5.74
CA ALA A 254 -1.12 -1.87 -6.06
C ALA A 254 -2.50 -1.49 -6.58
N VAL A 255 -2.86 -2.03 -7.73
CA VAL A 255 -4.09 -1.69 -8.43
C VAL A 255 -4.97 -2.92 -8.57
N GLU A 256 -6.28 -2.70 -8.53
CA GLU A 256 -7.27 -3.74 -8.81
C GLU A 256 -7.80 -3.52 -10.25
N PRO A 257 -7.44 -4.35 -11.23
CA PRO A 257 -7.85 -4.19 -12.63
C PRO A 257 -9.36 -4.11 -12.84
N ASN A 258 -10.10 -4.75 -11.93
CA ASN A 258 -11.55 -4.87 -11.91
C ASN A 258 -12.21 -3.80 -11.03
N TYR A 259 -11.50 -2.73 -10.64
CA TYR A 259 -12.05 -1.70 -9.75
C TYR A 259 -13.37 -1.08 -10.26
N SER A 260 -13.57 -1.05 -11.58
CA SER A 260 -14.79 -0.55 -12.24
C SER A 260 -15.89 -1.60 -12.45
N THR A 261 -15.60 -2.89 -12.28
CA THR A 261 -16.61 -3.96 -12.23
C THR A 261 -17.07 -4.27 -10.80
N PHE A 262 -16.40 -3.73 -9.78
CA PHE A 262 -17.09 -3.49 -8.53
C PHE A 262 -18.22 -2.51 -8.82
N PRO A 263 -19.51 -2.87 -8.61
CA PRO A 263 -20.56 -1.87 -8.62
C PRO A 263 -20.06 -0.81 -7.66
N ALA A 264 -19.98 0.43 -8.13
CA ALA A 264 -19.46 1.52 -7.35
C ALA A 264 -20.23 1.57 -6.03
N HIS A 265 -19.71 0.92 -4.99
CA HIS A 265 -20.19 1.00 -3.63
C HIS A 265 -20.02 2.43 -3.11
N ASN A 266 -19.49 3.34 -3.94
CA ASN A 266 -19.46 4.78 -3.71
C ASN A 266 -20.43 5.59 -4.56
N HIS A 267 -20.99 5.13 -5.71
CA HIS A 267 -21.93 5.99 -6.44
C HIS A 267 -23.31 5.99 -5.79
N GLN A 268 -23.80 4.83 -5.36
CA GLN A 268 -24.98 4.77 -4.50
C GLN A 268 -24.71 5.44 -3.15
N SER A 269 -23.53 5.26 -2.55
CA SER A 269 -23.23 5.88 -1.25
C SER A 269 -23.09 7.40 -1.34
N VAL A 270 -22.49 7.94 -2.40
CA VAL A 270 -22.40 9.39 -2.61
C VAL A 270 -23.78 9.96 -2.96
N GLN A 271 -24.54 9.32 -3.84
CA GLN A 271 -25.93 9.74 -4.12
C GLN A 271 -26.85 9.58 -2.91
N PHE A 272 -26.64 8.55 -2.09
CA PHE A 272 -27.37 8.32 -0.85
C PHE A 272 -26.96 9.34 0.22
N LEU A 273 -25.68 9.70 0.32
CA LEU A 273 -25.21 10.76 1.21
C LEU A 273 -25.71 12.14 0.75
N GLU A 274 -25.74 12.41 -0.56
CA GLU A 274 -26.35 13.62 -1.12
C GLU A 274 -27.87 13.64 -0.89
N HIS A 275 -28.53 12.50 -1.05
CA HIS A 275 -29.95 12.34 -0.74
C HIS A 275 -30.24 12.51 0.75
N LEU A 276 -29.40 11.95 1.63
CA LEU A 276 -29.47 12.12 3.08
C LEU A 276 -29.24 13.59 3.46
N LYS A 277 -28.25 14.26 2.88
CA LYS A 277 -28.02 15.70 3.10
C LYS A 277 -29.21 16.55 2.64
N ALA A 278 -29.79 16.22 1.47
CA ALA A 278 -30.99 16.90 0.98
C ALA A 278 -32.19 16.66 1.92
N LYS A 279 -32.34 15.43 2.44
CA LYS A 279 -33.36 15.07 3.43
C LYS A 279 -33.12 15.71 4.79
N GLU A 280 -31.88 15.85 5.23
CA GLU A 280 -31.51 16.60 6.44
C GLU A 280 -31.88 18.08 6.28
N LEU A 281 -31.65 18.67 5.11
CA LEU A 281 -32.09 20.03 4.81
C LEU A 281 -33.63 20.16 4.83
N GLU A 282 -34.36 19.17 4.29
CA GLU A 282 -35.83 19.12 4.37
C GLU A 282 -36.33 18.97 5.83
N LEU A 283 -35.61 18.21 6.66
CA LEU A 283 -35.94 17.99 8.07
C LEU A 283 -35.61 19.21 8.94
N GLU A 284 -34.58 20.00 8.59
CA GLU A 284 -34.31 21.30 9.23
C GLU A 284 -35.47 22.30 9.04
N VAL A 285 -36.26 22.16 7.97
CA VAL A 285 -37.45 22.99 7.72
C VAL A 285 -38.65 22.58 8.60
N LEU A 286 -38.73 21.31 9.00
CA LEU A 286 -39.85 20.77 9.79
C LEU A 286 -39.76 21.08 11.29
N ASP A 287 -38.61 21.60 11.75
CA ASP A 287 -38.25 22.05 13.12
C ASP A 287 -38.39 20.98 14.23
N VAL A 288 -39.30 20.01 14.11
CA VAL A 288 -39.58 18.90 15.04
C VAL A 288 -39.66 17.56 14.31
N ILE A 289 -39.23 16.48 14.97
CA ILE A 289 -39.42 15.11 14.47
C ILE A 289 -40.87 14.69 14.69
N GLN A 290 -41.51 14.20 13.62
CA GLN A 290 -42.82 13.57 13.71
C GLN A 290 -42.69 12.06 13.52
N THR A 291 -43.25 11.31 14.46
CA THR A 291 -43.36 9.85 14.33
C THR A 291 -44.34 9.51 13.21
N PRO A 292 -43.99 8.58 12.29
CA PRO A 292 -44.94 8.11 11.29
C PRO A 292 -46.21 7.55 11.95
N GLU A 293 -47.38 7.95 11.45
CA GLU A 293 -48.67 7.48 11.97
C GLU A 293 -48.84 5.96 11.83
N ASP A 294 -48.21 5.36 10.82
CA ASP A 294 -48.18 3.92 10.59
C ASP A 294 -46.91 3.29 11.19
N PRO A 295 -47.02 2.49 12.27
CA PRO A 295 -45.89 1.81 12.89
C PRO A 295 -45.20 0.80 11.97
N CYS A 296 -45.87 0.31 10.93
CA CYS A 296 -45.29 -0.62 9.97
C CYS A 296 -44.22 0.04 9.09
N GLN A 297 -44.24 1.37 8.96
CA GLN A 297 -43.25 2.14 8.20
C GLN A 297 -41.95 2.39 8.97
N THR A 298 -41.84 1.85 10.19
CA THR A 298 -40.72 2.10 11.09
C THR A 298 -39.89 0.84 11.30
N SER A 299 -38.56 0.97 11.38
CA SER A 299 -37.71 -0.21 11.55
C SER A 299 -38.01 -0.91 12.88
N ILE A 300 -37.87 -2.24 12.92
CA ILE A 300 -38.06 -3.05 14.13
C ILE A 300 -37.11 -2.57 15.24
N PHE A 301 -35.90 -2.16 14.87
CA PHE A 301 -34.92 -1.59 15.78
C PHE A 301 -35.47 -0.32 16.47
N LEU A 302 -35.90 0.69 15.70
CA LEU A 302 -36.41 1.94 16.25
C LEU A 302 -37.64 1.73 17.14
N ARG A 303 -38.50 0.78 16.79
CA ARG A 303 -39.65 0.36 17.63
C ARG A 303 -39.20 -0.29 18.93
N ARG A 304 -38.24 -1.23 18.86
CA ARG A 304 -37.74 -2.00 20.02
C ARG A 304 -37.11 -1.10 21.08
N PHE A 305 -36.40 -0.06 20.66
CA PHE A 305 -35.76 0.90 21.57
C PHE A 305 -36.66 2.09 21.93
N GLN A 306 -37.91 2.10 21.46
CA GLN A 306 -38.86 3.21 21.66
C GLN A 306 -38.27 4.56 21.22
N TRP A 307 -37.40 4.53 20.19
CA TRP A 307 -36.70 5.70 19.69
C TRP A 307 -37.71 6.78 19.28
N LEU A 308 -38.73 6.37 18.53
CA LEU A 308 -39.78 7.25 18.04
C LEU A 308 -40.54 7.92 19.19
N THR A 309 -40.94 7.17 20.20
CA THR A 309 -41.59 7.72 21.40
C THR A 309 -40.68 8.69 22.16
N ALA A 310 -39.38 8.42 22.19
CA ALA A 310 -38.40 9.29 22.84
C ALA A 310 -38.10 10.57 22.04
N THR A 311 -38.29 10.56 20.72
CA THR A 311 -37.95 11.68 19.83
C THR A 311 -39.15 12.45 19.28
N ASP A 312 -40.37 11.95 19.45
CA ASP A 312 -41.59 12.54 18.89
C ASP A 312 -41.85 13.96 19.42
N GLY A 313 -42.17 14.86 18.51
CA GLY A 313 -42.41 16.28 18.79
C GLY A 313 -41.18 17.05 19.27
N ARG A 314 -39.99 16.44 19.30
CA ARG A 314 -38.78 17.10 19.79
C ARG A 314 -38.04 17.84 18.67
N PRO A 315 -37.40 18.98 18.97
CA PRO A 315 -36.69 19.74 17.96
C PRO A 315 -35.50 18.98 17.39
N PHE A 316 -35.36 19.00 16.07
CA PHE A 316 -34.26 18.32 15.38
C PHE A 316 -32.89 18.76 15.91
N LYS A 317 -32.70 20.07 16.12
CA LYS A 317 -31.44 20.65 16.66
C LYS A 317 -31.08 20.11 18.04
N LYS A 318 -32.06 19.84 18.90
CA LYS A 318 -31.83 19.31 20.25
C LYS A 318 -31.35 17.85 20.17
N LEU A 319 -31.98 17.05 19.30
CA LEU A 319 -31.62 15.64 19.11
C LEU A 319 -30.26 15.46 18.41
N HIS A 320 -29.99 16.27 17.39
CA HIS A 320 -28.69 16.29 16.71
C HIS A 320 -27.54 16.72 17.65
N GLY A 321 -27.83 17.61 18.61
CA GLY A 321 -26.89 17.98 19.67
C GLY A 321 -26.42 16.80 20.53
N LEU A 322 -27.29 15.80 20.73
CA LEU A 322 -26.99 14.59 21.53
C LEU A 322 -26.02 13.66 20.81
N THR A 323 -26.06 13.63 19.48
CA THR A 323 -25.21 12.75 18.65
C THR A 323 -23.88 13.39 18.28
N ALA A 324 -23.77 14.72 18.39
CA ALA A 324 -22.62 15.47 17.88
C ALA A 324 -21.37 15.43 18.79
N LYS A 325 -21.49 15.14 20.09
CA LYS A 325 -20.36 14.94 21.02
C LYS A 325 -20.75 14.03 22.19
N PRO A 326 -19.83 13.26 22.79
CA PRO A 326 -20.07 12.60 24.07
C PRO A 326 -20.12 13.68 25.16
N VAL A 327 -21.29 14.31 25.33
CA VAL A 327 -21.54 15.26 26.42
C VAL A 327 -22.04 14.47 27.63
N LYS A 328 -21.88 15.05 28.84
CA LYS A 328 -22.37 14.52 30.12
C LYS A 328 -23.75 13.86 29.96
N LYS A 329 -23.92 12.68 30.58
CA LYS A 329 -25.19 11.93 30.62
C LYS A 329 -26.38 12.87 30.78
N GLU A 330 -27.17 13.00 29.72
CA GLU A 330 -28.37 13.81 29.75
C GLU A 330 -29.48 13.00 30.39
N GLN A 331 -29.99 13.49 31.52
CA GLN A 331 -31.00 12.82 32.34
C GLN A 331 -32.25 12.42 31.55
N GLU A 332 -32.55 13.15 30.48
CA GLU A 332 -33.69 12.98 29.58
C GLU A 332 -33.56 11.76 28.65
N PHE A 333 -32.36 11.19 28.48
CA PHE A 333 -32.07 10.06 27.57
C PHE A 333 -31.40 8.86 28.25
N LEU A 334 -31.24 8.89 29.58
CA LEU A 334 -30.69 7.77 30.35
C LEU A 334 -31.40 6.46 30.06
N ASP A 335 -32.73 6.49 29.97
CA ASP A 335 -33.55 5.30 29.71
C ASP A 335 -33.29 4.70 28.32
N LEU A 336 -32.95 5.53 27.33
CA LEU A 336 -32.59 5.10 25.99
C LEU A 336 -31.15 4.55 25.97
N GLU A 337 -30.22 5.23 26.64
CA GLU A 337 -28.83 4.81 26.82
C GLU A 337 -28.76 3.43 27.50
N GLU A 338 -29.47 3.24 28.62
CA GLU A 338 -29.51 1.95 29.34
C GLU A 338 -30.09 0.82 28.50
N ARG A 339 -31.10 1.10 27.67
CA ARG A 339 -31.70 0.07 26.79
C ARG A 339 -30.76 -0.32 25.65
N VAL A 340 -30.10 0.66 25.04
CA VAL A 340 -29.11 0.43 23.97
C VAL A 340 -27.89 -0.29 24.52
N GLU A 341 -27.34 0.18 25.64
CA GLU A 341 -26.22 -0.46 26.34
C GLU A 341 -26.57 -1.88 26.78
N GLY A 342 -27.75 -2.09 27.37
CA GLY A 342 -28.24 -3.41 27.75
C GLY A 342 -28.41 -4.35 26.55
N TYR A 343 -28.83 -3.84 25.39
CA TYR A 343 -28.90 -4.64 24.17
C TYR A 343 -27.53 -5.05 23.67
N PHE A 344 -26.59 -4.11 23.53
CA PHE A 344 -25.24 -4.42 23.07
C PHE A 344 -24.50 -5.34 24.05
N THR A 345 -24.72 -5.17 25.36
CA THR A 345 -24.16 -6.06 26.39
C THR A 345 -24.66 -7.49 26.24
N ARG A 346 -25.94 -7.69 25.90
CA ARG A 346 -26.51 -9.03 25.63
C ARG A 346 -26.09 -9.60 24.27
N LEU A 347 -25.92 -8.75 23.27
CA LEU A 347 -25.53 -9.16 21.92
C LEU A 347 -24.04 -9.51 21.81
N ARG A 348 -23.19 -8.83 22.57
CA ARG A 348 -21.73 -9.00 22.55
C ARG A 348 -21.27 -10.45 22.74
N PRO A 349 -21.68 -11.20 23.77
CA PRO A 349 -21.27 -12.59 23.92
C PRO A 349 -21.76 -13.46 22.75
N LEU A 350 -22.99 -13.25 22.26
CA LEU A 350 -23.52 -13.98 21.11
C LEU A 350 -22.69 -13.75 19.86
N VAL A 351 -22.26 -12.52 19.59
CA VAL A 351 -21.42 -12.17 18.44
C VAL A 351 -19.99 -12.69 18.61
N MET A 352 -19.43 -12.68 19.82
CA MET A 352 -18.10 -13.22 20.09
C MET A 352 -18.05 -14.75 20.02
N GLU A 353 -19.16 -15.42 20.30
CA GLU A 353 -19.30 -16.88 20.21
C GLU A 353 -19.75 -17.36 18.82
N MET A 354 -20.17 -16.45 17.93
CA MET A 354 -20.55 -16.80 16.57
C MET A 354 -19.34 -17.20 15.73
N GLN A 355 -19.52 -18.24 14.91
CA GLN A 355 -18.48 -18.68 13.99
C GLN A 355 -18.15 -17.57 12.98
N PRO A 356 -16.87 -17.36 12.61
CA PRO A 356 -16.46 -16.35 11.64
C PRO A 356 -17.18 -16.43 10.29
N LEU A 357 -17.56 -17.63 9.86
CA LEU A 357 -18.36 -17.87 8.65
C LEU A 357 -19.78 -17.32 8.76
N VAL A 358 -20.43 -17.45 9.92
CA VAL A 358 -21.77 -16.90 10.17
C VAL A 358 -21.71 -15.38 10.28
N LEU A 359 -20.68 -14.84 10.93
CA LEU A 359 -20.43 -13.39 10.94
C LEU A 359 -20.17 -12.84 9.54
N LYS A 360 -19.44 -13.58 8.70
CA LYS A 360 -19.24 -13.22 7.29
C LYS A 360 -20.58 -13.23 6.55
N TRP A 361 -21.39 -14.29 6.73
CA TRP A 361 -22.69 -14.43 6.08
C TRP A 361 -23.68 -13.32 6.48
N ILE A 362 -23.79 -12.99 7.78
CA ILE A 362 -24.61 -11.88 8.28
C ILE A 362 -24.17 -10.52 7.73
N ASN A 363 -22.87 -10.34 7.47
CA ASN A 363 -22.29 -9.11 6.92
C ASN A 363 -22.20 -9.11 5.39
N THR A 364 -22.63 -10.19 4.72
CA THR A 364 -22.77 -10.20 3.27
C THR A 364 -24.24 -9.93 2.98
N PRO A 365 -24.62 -8.86 2.28
CA PRO A 365 -26.00 -8.72 1.83
C PRO A 365 -26.33 -9.92 0.95
N ASP A 366 -27.50 -10.54 1.20
CA ASP A 366 -28.04 -11.56 0.31
C ASP A 366 -28.17 -10.95 -1.10
N GLU A 367 -27.49 -11.55 -2.08
CA GLU A 367 -27.66 -11.22 -3.50
C GLU A 367 -29.08 -11.55 -3.99
#